data_AF-A0A950M5X7-F1
#
_entry.id   AF-A0A950M5X7-F1
#
_cell.length_a   1.000
_cell.length_b   1.000
_cell.length_c   1.000
_cell.angle_alpha   90.00
_cell.angle_beta   90.00
_cell.angle_gamma   90.00
#
_symmetry.space_group_name_H-M   'P 1'
#
loop_
_entity.id
_entity.type
_entity.pdbx_description
1 polymer ?
#
loop_
_entity_poly.entity_id
_entity_poly.type
_entity_poly.pdbx_seq_one_letter_code
_entity_poly.pdbx_strand_id
1 'polypeptide(L)'
;MRPIPLFPAAVVAAVALPAAFFSPAAFAVDYMTAAEAQKLMFPDASSFETQAVKITLDQQKKIEAQSGTPVSTAFWQLVVAKNGDKVLGYVLTDAVVGKFQLINYAVAFEPDGKIRDVEILSYREAHGGEVRSKPWRAQFVGKNAS
;
A
#
# COMPACT_ATOMS: atom_id res chain seq x y z
N MET A 1 3.88 72.96 39.85
CA MET A 1 4.87 71.89 39.62
C MET A 1 4.56 70.75 40.58
N ARG A 2 4.15 69.57 40.07
CA ARG A 2 3.92 68.34 40.84
C ARG A 2 4.88 67.27 40.28
N PRO A 3 5.53 66.43 41.11
CA PRO A 3 6.47 65.43 40.61
C PRO A 3 5.72 64.26 39.97
N ILE A 4 6.23 63.77 38.85
CA ILE A 4 5.78 62.55 38.15
C ILE A 4 6.46 61.36 38.84
N PRO A 5 5.76 60.30 39.28
CA PRO A 5 6.42 59.10 39.76
C PRO A 5 6.88 58.23 38.59
N LEU A 6 8.16 57.86 38.57
CA LEU A 6 8.68 56.79 37.72
C LEU A 6 8.21 55.45 38.30
N PHE A 7 7.37 54.72 37.58
CA PHE A 7 7.15 53.31 37.84
C PHE A 7 8.27 52.49 37.20
N PRO A 8 8.87 51.49 37.87
CA PRO A 8 9.85 50.63 37.24
C PRO A 8 9.11 49.71 36.26
N ALA A 9 9.56 49.69 35.01
CA ALA A 9 9.10 48.74 34.02
C ALA A 9 9.52 47.33 34.48
N ALA A 10 8.55 46.51 34.90
CA ALA A 10 8.76 45.09 35.10
C ALA A 10 8.87 44.42 33.73
N VAL A 11 10.09 44.07 33.33
CA VAL A 11 10.33 43.22 32.17
C VAL A 11 9.92 41.80 32.55
N VAL A 12 8.75 41.37 32.08
CA VAL A 12 8.32 39.97 32.18
C VAL A 12 9.06 39.20 31.09
N ALA A 13 10.13 38.50 31.48
CA ALA A 13 10.79 37.54 30.61
C ALA A 13 9.87 36.32 30.45
N ALA A 14 9.16 36.24 29.31
CA ALA A 14 8.40 35.04 28.94
C ALA A 14 9.39 33.93 28.58
N VAL A 15 9.55 32.95 29.47
CA VAL A 15 10.29 31.71 29.19
C VAL A 15 9.44 30.87 28.24
N ALA A 16 9.79 30.87 26.96
CA ALA A 16 9.22 29.94 25.99
C ALA A 16 9.77 28.53 26.26
N LEU A 17 8.97 27.69 26.92
CA LEU A 17 9.26 26.26 27.02
C LEU A 17 9.18 25.64 25.62
N PRO A 18 10.23 24.95 25.13
CA PRO A 18 10.14 24.24 23.87
C PRO A 18 9.12 23.11 24.04
N ALA A 19 7.99 23.21 23.35
CA ALA A 19 7.05 22.11 23.23
C ALA A 19 7.78 20.96 22.51
N ALA A 20 8.12 19.90 23.24
CA ALA A 20 8.66 18.69 22.65
C ALA A 20 7.57 18.08 21.76
N PHE A 21 7.76 18.16 20.44
CA PHE A 21 6.95 17.43 19.49
C PHE A 21 7.23 15.93 19.68
N PHE A 22 6.38 15.24 20.43
CA PHE A 22 6.35 13.78 20.42
C PHE A 22 5.74 13.34 19.09
N SER A 23 6.58 13.00 18.12
CA SER A 23 6.12 12.25 16.94
C SER A 23 5.73 10.84 17.40
N PRO A 24 4.47 10.40 17.27
CA PRO A 24 4.14 9.01 17.52
C PRO A 24 4.99 8.14 16.58
N ALA A 25 5.58 7.08 17.12
CA ALA A 25 6.36 6.15 16.33
C ALA A 25 5.49 5.57 15.21
N ALA A 26 5.77 5.95 13.97
CA ALA A 26 5.17 5.33 12.81
C ALA A 26 5.79 3.94 12.65
N PHE A 27 5.02 2.89 12.93
CA PHE A 27 5.42 1.52 12.63
C PHE A 27 5.15 1.27 11.16
N ALA A 28 6.10 1.61 10.30
CA ALA A 28 6.08 1.21 8.89
C ALA A 28 7.15 0.15 8.68
N VAL A 29 6.75 -1.04 8.23
CA VAL A 29 7.67 -2.08 7.80
C VAL A 29 7.49 -2.28 6.30
N ASP A 30 8.52 -1.91 5.54
CA ASP A 30 8.65 -2.25 4.13
C ASP A 30 9.40 -3.58 4.04
N TYR A 31 8.71 -4.61 3.52
CA TYR A 31 9.23 -5.97 3.45
C TYR A 31 9.94 -6.25 2.12
N MET A 32 9.38 -5.73 1.02
CA MET A 32 9.97 -5.86 -0.31
C MET A 32 9.36 -4.86 -1.27
N THR A 33 10.10 -4.52 -2.31
CA THR A 33 9.64 -3.73 -3.45
C THR A 33 8.73 -4.57 -4.38
N ALA A 34 7.95 -3.88 -5.21
CA ALA A 34 7.16 -4.53 -6.25
C ALA A 34 8.02 -5.37 -7.22
N ALA A 35 9.22 -4.91 -7.56
CA ALA A 35 10.14 -5.61 -8.46
C ALA A 35 10.72 -6.89 -7.82
N GLU A 36 10.99 -6.87 -6.51
CA GLU A 36 11.40 -8.07 -5.78
C GLU A 36 10.25 -9.07 -5.70
N ALA A 37 9.02 -8.62 -5.44
CA ALA A 37 7.84 -9.48 -5.44
C ALA A 37 7.61 -10.12 -6.82
N GLN A 38 7.76 -9.36 -7.91
CA GLN A 38 7.65 -9.88 -9.28
C GLN A 38 8.62 -11.04 -9.55
N LYS A 39 9.90 -10.86 -9.19
CA LYS A 39 10.93 -11.91 -9.33
C LYS A 39 10.67 -13.10 -8.42
N LEU A 40 10.19 -12.86 -7.20
CA LEU A 40 9.83 -13.92 -6.25
C LEU A 40 8.67 -14.77 -6.79
N MET A 41 7.64 -14.13 -7.34
CA MET A 41 6.43 -14.79 -7.84
C MET A 41 6.67 -15.52 -9.17
N PHE A 42 7.54 -14.97 -10.03
CA PHE A 42 7.88 -15.53 -11.34
C PHE A 42 9.41 -15.63 -11.52
N PRO A 43 10.07 -16.59 -10.85
CA PRO A 43 11.52 -16.74 -10.92
C PRO A 43 12.03 -17.13 -12.31
N ASP A 44 11.19 -17.78 -13.12
CA ASP A 44 11.51 -18.21 -14.48
C ASP A 44 11.24 -17.13 -15.54
N ALA A 45 10.81 -15.93 -15.14
CA ALA A 45 10.57 -14.83 -16.07
C ALA A 45 11.90 -14.22 -16.56
N SER A 46 12.03 -14.07 -17.87
CA SER A 46 13.11 -13.32 -18.49
C SER A 46 12.83 -11.81 -18.56
N SER A 47 11.55 -11.40 -18.54
CA SER A 47 11.16 -9.99 -18.60
C SER A 47 9.85 -9.71 -17.86
N PHE A 48 9.70 -8.45 -17.45
CA PHE A 48 8.51 -7.90 -16.83
C PHE A 48 8.11 -6.63 -17.58
N GLU A 49 6.89 -6.60 -18.11
CA GLU A 49 6.39 -5.49 -18.93
C GLU A 49 5.17 -4.85 -18.27
N THR A 50 5.26 -3.56 -17.96
CA THR A 50 4.13 -2.82 -17.37
C THR A 50 3.12 -2.45 -18.45
N GLN A 51 1.86 -2.81 -18.22
CA GLN A 51 0.71 -2.46 -19.03
C GLN A 51 -0.30 -1.70 -18.18
N ALA A 52 -0.68 -0.50 -18.65
CA ALA A 52 -1.75 0.27 -18.03
C ALA A 52 -3.11 -0.27 -18.50
N VAL A 53 -3.87 -0.85 -17.59
CA VAL A 53 -5.23 -1.34 -17.84
C VAL A 53 -6.21 -0.25 -17.43
N LYS A 54 -6.81 0.41 -18.41
CA LYS A 54 -7.87 1.39 -18.17
C LYS A 54 -9.15 0.69 -17.71
N ILE A 55 -9.75 1.17 -16.63
CA ILE A 55 -11.02 0.67 -16.10
C ILE A 55 -12.15 1.53 -16.67
N THR A 56 -13.04 0.91 -17.43
CA THR A 56 -14.26 1.60 -17.92
C THR A 56 -15.30 1.69 -16.81
N LEU A 57 -16.28 2.59 -16.95
CA LEU A 57 -17.37 2.72 -15.98
C LEU A 57 -18.18 1.43 -15.83
N ASP A 58 -18.35 0.65 -16.90
CA ASP A 58 -19.06 -0.64 -16.84
C ASP A 58 -18.24 -1.70 -16.10
N GLN A 59 -16.92 -1.72 -16.28
CA GLN A 59 -16.02 -2.60 -15.52
C GLN A 59 -15.99 -2.21 -14.05
N GLN A 60 -15.88 -0.92 -13.75
CA GLN A 60 -15.93 -0.37 -12.40
C GLN A 60 -17.19 -0.85 -11.67
N LYS A 61 -18.37 -0.63 -12.26
CA LYS A 61 -19.66 -1.07 -11.67
C LYS A 61 -19.72 -2.58 -11.44
N LYS A 62 -19.18 -3.39 -12.36
CA LYS A 62 -19.13 -4.85 -12.19
C LYS A 62 -18.23 -5.25 -11.02
N ILE A 63 -17.05 -4.65 -10.92
CA ILE A 63 -16.09 -4.92 -9.84
C ILE A 63 -16.70 -4.49 -8.49
N GLU A 64 -17.33 -3.32 -8.42
CA GLU A 64 -18.01 -2.84 -7.21
C GLU A 64 -19.15 -3.78 -6.80
N ALA A 65 -19.96 -4.24 -7.76
CA ALA A 65 -21.05 -5.18 -7.49
C ALA A 65 -20.56 -6.55 -6.99
N GLN A 66 -19.41 -7.03 -7.48
CA GLN A 66 -18.82 -8.31 -7.08
C GLN A 66 -18.04 -8.23 -5.77
N SER A 67 -17.31 -7.13 -5.56
CA SER A 67 -16.43 -6.95 -4.39
C SER A 67 -17.15 -6.34 -3.18
N GLY A 68 -18.32 -5.71 -3.39
CA GLY A 68 -19.02 -4.95 -2.36
C GLY A 68 -18.29 -3.69 -1.90
N THR A 69 -17.23 -3.28 -2.61
CA THR A 69 -16.37 -2.14 -2.22
C THR A 69 -16.28 -1.14 -3.37
N PRO A 70 -16.30 0.18 -3.11
CA PRO A 70 -16.08 1.19 -4.14
C PRO A 70 -14.72 1.06 -4.80
N VAL A 71 -14.64 1.29 -6.10
CA VAL A 71 -13.39 1.32 -6.87
C VAL A 71 -13.11 2.75 -7.27
N SER A 72 -12.01 3.34 -6.79
CA SER A 72 -11.64 4.73 -7.09
C SER A 72 -10.51 4.86 -8.13
N THR A 73 -9.98 3.75 -8.63
CA THR A 73 -8.86 3.72 -9.57
C THR A 73 -9.34 3.75 -11.03
N ALA A 74 -8.78 4.67 -11.82
CA ALA A 74 -9.06 4.78 -13.25
C ALA A 74 -8.20 3.85 -14.13
N PHE A 75 -7.03 3.45 -13.64
CA PHE A 75 -6.12 2.54 -14.32
C PHE A 75 -5.36 1.68 -13.31
N TRP A 76 -5.19 0.39 -13.63
CA TRP A 76 -4.26 -0.48 -12.92
C TRP A 76 -2.97 -0.65 -13.70
N GLN A 77 -1.84 -0.63 -12.99
CA GLN A 77 -0.56 -1.04 -13.56
C GLN A 77 -0.43 -2.55 -13.41
N LEU A 78 -0.71 -3.27 -14.50
CA LEU A 78 -0.54 -4.72 -14.56
C LEU A 78 0.85 -5.01 -15.12
N VAL A 79 1.62 -5.85 -14.45
CA VAL A 79 2.93 -6.29 -14.93
C VAL A 79 2.80 -7.68 -15.54
N VAL A 80 3.16 -7.82 -16.80
CA VAL A 80 3.17 -9.11 -17.51
C VAL A 80 4.52 -9.77 -17.33
N ALA A 81 4.55 -10.96 -16.71
CA ALA A 81 5.75 -11.77 -16.56
C ALA A 81 5.89 -12.69 -17.78
N LYS A 82 7.04 -12.64 -18.47
CA LYS A 82 7.29 -13.43 -19.68
C LYS A 82 8.60 -14.21 -19.60
N ASN A 83 8.64 -15.33 -20.31
CA ASN A 83 9.88 -16.04 -20.66
C ASN A 83 9.96 -16.13 -22.18
N GLY A 84 10.78 -15.26 -22.79
CA GLY A 84 10.71 -14.97 -24.22
C GLY A 84 9.32 -14.44 -24.60
N ASP A 85 8.70 -15.04 -25.61
CA ASP A 85 7.35 -14.67 -26.07
C ASP A 85 6.22 -15.30 -25.24
N LYS A 86 6.55 -16.25 -24.35
CA LYS A 86 5.55 -16.94 -23.52
C LYS A 86 5.16 -16.08 -22.32
N VAL A 87 3.88 -15.76 -22.20
CA VAL A 87 3.32 -15.17 -20.96
C VAL A 87 3.26 -16.25 -19.89
N LEU A 88 3.94 -16.01 -18.77
CA LEU A 88 3.91 -16.85 -17.57
C LEU A 88 2.76 -16.46 -16.64
N GLY A 89 2.35 -15.20 -16.65
CA GLY A 89 1.28 -14.69 -15.81
C GLY A 89 1.37 -13.18 -15.63
N TYR A 90 0.68 -12.69 -14.62
CA TYR A 90 0.52 -11.27 -14.36
C TYR A 90 0.77 -10.96 -12.89
N VAL A 91 1.28 -9.78 -12.59
CA VAL A 91 1.40 -9.24 -11.23
C VAL A 91 0.66 -7.91 -11.17
N LEU A 92 -0.25 -7.78 -10.22
CA LEU A 92 -0.93 -6.53 -9.89
C LEU A 92 -0.46 -6.08 -8.50
N THR A 93 -0.11 -4.81 -8.36
CA THR A 93 0.15 -4.19 -7.06
C THR A 93 -0.93 -3.18 -6.73
N ASP A 94 -1.41 -3.21 -5.49
CA ASP A 94 -2.42 -2.26 -5.00
C ASP A 94 -2.20 -1.94 -3.52
N ALA A 95 -2.97 -1.00 -3.00
CA ALA A 95 -3.00 -0.65 -1.59
C ALA A 95 -4.44 -0.54 -1.08
N VAL A 96 -4.67 -1.09 0.10
CA VAL A 96 -5.95 -1.01 0.79
C VAL A 96 -5.77 -0.30 2.12
N VAL A 97 -6.78 0.47 2.54
CA VAL A 97 -6.82 1.00 3.91
C VAL A 97 -7.19 -0.16 4.84
N GLY A 98 -6.31 -0.46 5.78
CA GLY A 98 -6.58 -1.40 6.88
C GLY A 98 -7.54 -0.80 7.89
N LYS A 99 -7.19 -0.85 9.17
CA LYS A 99 -8.00 -0.20 10.21
C LYS A 99 -7.80 1.32 10.20
N PHE A 100 -6.55 1.75 9.99
CA PHE A 100 -6.13 3.15 10.03
C PHE A 100 -5.09 3.51 8.96
N GLN A 101 -4.36 2.53 8.41
CA GLN A 101 -3.18 2.76 7.59
C GLN A 101 -3.20 1.90 6.31
N LEU A 102 -2.42 2.32 5.31
CA LEU A 102 -2.32 1.58 4.05
C LEU A 102 -1.51 0.29 4.21
N ILE A 103 -2.04 -0.79 3.62
CA ILE A 103 -1.38 -2.06 3.40
C ILE A 103 -1.11 -2.18 1.90
N ASN A 104 0.16 -2.24 1.51
CA ASN A 104 0.55 -2.44 0.11
C ASN A 104 0.77 -3.92 -0.14
N TYR A 105 0.25 -4.43 -1.24
CA TYR A 105 0.32 -5.84 -1.58
C TYR A 105 0.51 -6.06 -3.08
N ALA A 106 1.00 -7.26 -3.42
CA ALA A 106 1.09 -7.77 -4.77
C ALA A 106 0.26 -9.05 -4.89
N VAL A 107 -0.42 -9.23 -6.01
CA VAL A 107 -1.12 -10.47 -6.36
C VAL A 107 -0.57 -10.94 -7.70
N ALA A 108 -0.08 -12.19 -7.74
CA ALA A 108 0.27 -12.87 -8.96
C ALA A 108 -0.91 -13.71 -9.45
N PHE A 109 -1.17 -13.63 -10.75
CA PHE A 109 -2.17 -14.44 -11.44
C PHE A 109 -1.50 -15.34 -12.47
N GLU A 110 -1.96 -16.58 -12.55
CA GLU A 110 -1.72 -17.44 -13.70
C GLU A 110 -2.41 -16.85 -14.96
N PRO A 111 -2.04 -17.28 -16.18
CA PRO A 111 -2.63 -16.76 -17.41
C PRO A 111 -4.15 -16.98 -17.51
N ASP A 112 -4.70 -17.96 -16.78
CA ASP A 112 -6.14 -18.25 -16.69
C ASP A 112 -6.87 -17.43 -15.60
N GLY A 113 -6.16 -16.51 -14.92
CA GLY A 113 -6.72 -15.62 -13.91
C GLY A 113 -6.81 -16.23 -12.51
N LYS A 114 -6.33 -17.45 -12.28
CA LYS A 114 -6.22 -17.99 -10.91
C LYS A 114 -5.10 -17.30 -10.16
N ILE A 115 -5.30 -17.09 -8.86
CA ILE A 115 -4.26 -16.54 -8.00
C ILE A 115 -3.14 -17.58 -7.86
N ARG A 116 -1.93 -17.18 -8.24
CA ARG A 116 -0.69 -17.95 -8.07
C ARG A 116 -0.10 -17.71 -6.69
N ASP A 117 -0.03 -16.45 -6.29
CA ASP A 117 0.58 -16.01 -5.04
C ASP A 117 0.08 -14.61 -4.64
N VAL A 118 0.24 -14.27 -3.37
CA VAL A 118 -0.08 -12.95 -2.80
C VAL A 118 1.08 -12.56 -1.90
N GLU A 119 1.63 -11.35 -1.95
CA GLU A 119 2.66 -10.88 -1.03
C GLU A 119 2.30 -9.53 -0.41
N ILE A 120 2.71 -9.33 0.85
CA ILE A 120 2.58 -8.03 1.54
C ILE A 120 3.89 -7.27 1.35
N LEU A 121 3.81 -6.12 0.69
CA LEU A 121 4.96 -5.27 0.35
C LEU A 121 5.30 -4.33 1.51
N SER A 122 4.28 -3.68 2.08
CA SER A 122 4.42 -2.76 3.21
C SER A 122 3.24 -2.90 4.15
N TYR A 123 3.51 -2.85 5.45
CA TYR A 123 2.48 -2.92 6.49
C TYR A 123 2.73 -1.86 7.56
N ARG A 124 1.70 -1.04 7.83
CA ARG A 124 1.82 0.17 8.65
C ARG A 124 0.92 0.20 9.88
N GLU A 125 0.24 -0.91 10.18
CA GLU A 125 -0.63 -1.02 11.35
C GLU A 125 0.14 -1.59 12.54
N ALA A 126 -0.31 -1.24 13.75
CA ALA A 126 0.27 -1.78 14.98
C ALA A 126 -0.07 -3.27 15.22
N HIS A 127 -1.16 -3.77 14.62
CA HIS A 127 -1.67 -5.14 14.81
C HIS A 127 -2.20 -5.68 13.48
N GLY A 128 -2.18 -7.00 13.30
CA GLY A 128 -2.71 -7.67 12.10
C GLY A 128 -1.63 -8.09 11.09
N GLY A 129 -0.34 -8.06 11.48
CA GLY A 129 0.78 -8.47 10.62
C GLY A 129 0.76 -9.95 10.23
N GLU A 130 -0.12 -10.75 10.85
CA GLU A 130 -0.36 -12.17 10.54
C GLU A 130 -0.74 -12.40 9.07
N VAL A 131 -1.31 -11.39 8.40
CA VAL A 131 -1.63 -11.41 6.96
C VAL A 131 -0.39 -11.62 6.08
N ARG A 132 0.82 -11.33 6.58
CA ARG A 132 2.08 -11.61 5.87
C ARG A 132 2.46 -13.10 5.91
N SER A 133 1.95 -13.86 6.88
CA SER A 133 2.36 -15.25 7.06
C SER A 133 2.01 -16.08 5.81
N LYS A 134 2.97 -16.90 5.36
CA LYS A 134 2.78 -17.74 4.17
C LYS A 134 1.57 -18.68 4.30
N PRO A 135 1.31 -19.35 5.45
CA PRO A 135 0.12 -20.18 5.60
C PRO A 135 -1.18 -19.39 5.45
N TRP A 136 -1.26 -18.16 5.98
CA TRP A 136 -2.44 -17.32 5.80
C TRP A 136 -2.64 -16.94 4.34
N ARG A 137 -1.59 -16.54 3.62
CA ARG A 137 -1.69 -16.15 2.20
C ARG A 137 -1.98 -17.32 1.27
N ALA A 138 -1.55 -18.53 1.63
CA ALA A 138 -1.79 -19.74 0.84
C ALA A 138 -3.28 -20.03 0.61
N GLN A 139 -4.18 -19.52 1.46
CA GLN A 139 -5.63 -19.71 1.30
C GLN A 139 -6.21 -19.10 0.02
N PHE A 140 -5.49 -18.19 -0.64
CA PHE A 140 -5.93 -17.54 -1.88
C PHE A 140 -5.47 -18.28 -3.14
N VAL A 141 -4.44 -19.12 -3.03
CA VAL A 141 -3.85 -19.81 -4.18
C VAL A 141 -4.91 -20.70 -4.85
N GLY A 142 -5.01 -20.59 -6.17
CA GLY A 142 -5.97 -21.31 -7.01
C GLY A 142 -7.37 -20.69 -7.07
N LYS A 143 -7.69 -19.69 -6.25
CA LYS A 143 -8.98 -18.97 -6.33
C LYS A 143 -9.03 -18.05 -7.55
N ASN A 144 -10.24 -17.76 -8.01
CA ASN A 144 -10.53 -16.82 -9.08
C ASN A 144 -11.76 -15.96 -8.70
N ALA A 145 -12.30 -15.20 -9.64
CA ALA A 145 -13.41 -14.28 -9.40
C ALA A 145 -14.82 -14.93 -9.35
N SER A 146 -14.92 -16.27 -9.36
CA SER A 146 -16.18 -17.04 -9.37
C SER A 146 -16.45 -17.76 -8.06
#